data_AF-A0A519H6Q7-F1
#
_entry.id   AF-A0A519H6Q7-F1
#
_cell.length_a   1.000
_cell.length_b   1.000
_cell.length_c   1.000
_cell.angle_alpha   90.00
_cell.angle_beta   90.00
_cell.angle_gamma   90.00
#
_symmetry.space_group_name_H-M   'P 1'
#
loop_
_entity.id
_entity.type
_entity.pdbx_description
1 polymer ?
#
loop_
_entity_poly.entity_id
_entity_poly.type
_entity_poly.pdbx_seq_one_letter_code
_entity_poly.pdbx_strand_id
1 'polypeptide(L)'
;MSDVDPSSNPPTPKPPMPSDTRALGAIGGVFQDTVAERDIPRKQVRSWAMWDWALQPFNTVILTFVWIALYLTSRQFLDPEVRASGLLADGSYMNCNDSRYLDTAYCHGLTDLSEWWGWANFAAGILILLLAPVLGQQADARGSKKKWVLGATIGIALVQFSLFFVEADPKFFWFGAFAVALGAVVAEIGNVSYYAMLSEVSTPKTVGRVSGLGWGLGYIGGVVALIVCIPVLFGLGQDNPLAYKLVAVICAVWTLVFSIPLFRNVPESPAYGGPEKVGIFGAYVVLAKNLRKLFQTNRQTFWFLAAAAVYRDGLAGVFAFGAVLAAQGFGFSFLEVIVFGLAANLVAGISTIAAGRLDDAIGARKLIIIALIGLVAMAFVVFALRDLGTIVFWICGLLLC
;
A
#
# COMPACT_ATOMS: atom_id res chain seq x y z
N MET A 1 -52.17 -62.30 52.04
CA MET A 1 -50.76 -62.18 52.46
C MET A 1 -49.91 -62.13 51.20
N SER A 2 -49.68 -60.92 50.67
CA SER A 2 -48.47 -60.47 49.95
C SER A 2 -48.79 -59.14 49.26
N ASP A 3 -48.57 -58.06 50.00
CA ASP A 3 -48.42 -56.68 49.51
C ASP A 3 -47.23 -56.58 48.55
N VAL A 4 -47.37 -55.86 47.41
CA VAL A 4 -46.29 -55.04 46.79
C VAL A 4 -46.90 -53.91 45.92
N ASP A 5 -46.87 -52.70 46.49
CA ASP A 5 -46.43 -51.38 45.96
C ASP A 5 -46.80 -50.90 44.52
N PRO A 6 -47.62 -49.83 44.38
CA PRO A 6 -47.81 -49.11 43.14
C PRO A 6 -46.82 -47.93 43.00
N SER A 7 -45.52 -48.20 42.85
CA SER A 7 -44.56 -47.13 42.51
C SER A 7 -43.32 -47.65 41.76
N SER A 8 -43.40 -47.75 40.44
CA SER A 8 -42.19 -47.81 39.60
C SER A 8 -42.41 -47.14 38.24
N ASN A 9 -42.22 -45.82 38.21
CA ASN A 9 -41.99 -45.14 36.94
C ASN A 9 -40.60 -45.51 36.40
N PRO A 10 -40.44 -45.79 35.09
CA PRO A 10 -39.13 -46.06 34.50
C PRO A 10 -38.22 -44.83 34.61
N PRO A 11 -36.90 -45.01 34.79
CA PRO A 11 -35.97 -43.90 34.91
C PRO A 11 -35.92 -43.12 33.60
N THR A 12 -36.24 -41.83 33.66
CA THR A 12 -36.05 -40.91 32.54
C THR A 12 -34.56 -40.84 32.18
N PRO A 13 -34.19 -40.95 30.89
CA PRO A 13 -32.79 -40.82 30.49
C PRO A 13 -32.30 -39.42 30.85
N LYS A 14 -31.26 -39.35 31.69
CA LYS A 14 -30.60 -38.08 32.02
C LYS A 14 -30.12 -37.45 30.70
N PRO A 15 -30.51 -36.20 30.38
CA PRO A 15 -29.96 -35.52 29.21
C PRO A 15 -28.43 -35.47 29.34
N PRO A 16 -27.69 -35.62 28.23
CA PRO A 16 -26.23 -35.55 28.26
C PRO A 16 -25.81 -34.24 28.92
N MET A 17 -24.90 -34.32 29.89
CA MET A 17 -24.35 -33.13 30.53
C MET A 17 -23.82 -32.20 29.43
N PRO A 18 -24.21 -30.91 29.41
CA PRO A 18 -23.59 -29.95 28.51
C PRO A 18 -22.08 -29.97 28.75
N SER A 19 -21.29 -30.12 27.68
CA SER A 19 -19.83 -30.01 27.74
C SER A 19 -19.46 -28.73 28.49
N ASP A 20 -18.62 -28.87 29.52
CA ASP A 20 -18.22 -27.76 30.39
C ASP A 20 -17.61 -26.63 29.56
N THR A 21 -18.37 -25.55 29.36
CA THR A 21 -17.95 -24.40 28.54
C THR A 21 -16.76 -23.66 29.15
N ARG A 22 -16.42 -23.91 30.42
CA ARG A 22 -15.18 -23.41 31.04
C ARG A 22 -13.94 -24.11 30.51
N ALA A 23 -14.05 -25.35 30.03
CA ALA A 23 -12.94 -26.05 29.39
C ALA A 23 -12.55 -25.42 28.04
N LEU A 24 -13.50 -24.80 27.31
CA LEU A 24 -13.21 -24.06 26.07
C LEU A 24 -12.33 -22.82 26.31
N GLY A 25 -12.51 -22.14 27.44
CA GLY A 25 -11.66 -20.99 27.82
C GLY A 25 -10.23 -21.43 28.20
N ALA A 26 -10.10 -22.55 28.90
CA ALA A 26 -8.80 -23.14 29.24
C ALA A 26 -8.07 -23.66 27.99
N ILE A 27 -8.78 -24.30 27.06
CA ILE A 27 -8.25 -24.72 25.75
C ILE A 27 -7.83 -23.49 24.93
N GLY A 28 -8.62 -22.41 24.92
CA GLY A 28 -8.26 -21.14 24.28
C GLY A 28 -6.99 -20.51 24.84
N GLY A 29 -6.80 -20.57 26.17
CA GLY A 29 -5.57 -20.15 26.83
C GLY A 29 -4.36 -21.00 26.44
N VAL A 30 -4.50 -22.33 26.45
CA VAL A 30 -3.43 -23.25 26.01
C VAL A 30 -3.10 -23.07 24.52
N PHE A 31 -4.08 -22.78 23.66
CA PHE A 31 -3.84 -22.43 22.26
C PHE A 31 -3.14 -21.07 22.11
N GLN A 32 -3.46 -20.08 22.94
CA GLN A 32 -2.75 -18.80 22.93
C GLN A 32 -1.31 -18.94 23.42
N ASP A 33 -1.06 -19.75 24.46
CA ASP A 33 0.27 -20.01 25.00
C ASP A 33 1.14 -20.82 24.01
N THR A 34 0.57 -21.84 23.36
CA THR A 34 1.28 -22.59 22.31
C THR A 34 1.54 -21.77 21.05
N VAL A 35 0.69 -20.79 20.71
CA VAL A 35 0.97 -19.83 19.62
C VAL A 35 2.06 -18.83 20.02
N ALA A 36 2.13 -18.45 21.30
CA ALA A 36 3.17 -17.57 21.82
C ALA A 36 4.56 -18.23 21.90
N GLU A 37 4.62 -19.57 22.00
CA GLU A 37 5.84 -20.38 22.08
C GLU A 37 6.33 -20.95 20.74
N ARG A 38 5.63 -20.71 19.62
CA ARG A 38 6.11 -21.17 18.30
C ARG A 38 7.46 -20.54 17.94
N ASP A 39 8.47 -21.37 17.74
CA ASP A 39 9.75 -20.94 17.16
C ASP A 39 9.58 -20.78 15.64
N ILE A 40 9.62 -19.54 15.17
CA ILE A 40 9.42 -19.20 13.76
C ILE A 40 10.79 -19.07 13.09
N PRO A 41 11.10 -19.90 12.07
CA PRO A 41 12.39 -19.83 11.39
C PRO A 41 12.67 -18.44 10.81
N ARG A 42 13.85 -17.87 11.11
CA ARG A 42 14.29 -16.58 10.55
C ARG A 42 14.23 -16.53 9.02
N LYS A 43 14.37 -17.68 8.37
CA LYS A 43 14.24 -17.83 6.91
C LYS A 43 12.83 -17.49 6.42
N GLN A 44 11.78 -17.88 7.15
CA GLN A 44 10.39 -17.57 6.81
C GLN A 44 10.12 -16.08 6.97
N VAL A 45 10.56 -15.48 8.09
CA VAL A 45 10.46 -14.04 8.35
C VAL A 45 11.09 -13.22 7.23
N ARG A 46 12.35 -13.52 6.88
CA ARG A 46 13.05 -12.83 5.79
C ARG A 46 12.38 -13.04 4.45
N SER A 47 11.90 -14.25 4.16
CA SER A 47 11.25 -14.56 2.89
C SER A 47 9.89 -13.87 2.75
N TRP A 48 9.14 -13.72 3.85
CA TRP A 48 7.92 -12.93 3.88
C TRP A 48 8.24 -11.46 3.58
N ALA A 49 9.19 -10.87 4.30
CA ALA A 49 9.61 -9.48 4.09
C ALA A 49 10.17 -9.17 2.68
N MET A 50 10.60 -10.18 1.91
CA MET A 50 11.04 -9.99 0.52
C MET A 50 9.91 -9.57 -0.42
N TRP A 51 8.64 -9.77 -0.06
CA TRP A 51 7.54 -9.32 -0.92
C TRP A 51 7.34 -7.80 -0.86
N ASP A 52 7.50 -7.17 0.31
CA ASP A 52 7.56 -5.70 0.40
C ASP A 52 8.71 -5.15 -0.44
N TRP A 53 9.89 -5.78 -0.37
CA TRP A 53 11.04 -5.45 -1.23
C TRP A 53 10.73 -5.62 -2.73
N ALA A 54 10.02 -6.68 -3.10
CA ALA A 54 9.69 -7.00 -4.48
C ALA A 54 8.65 -6.04 -5.06
N LEU A 55 7.68 -5.61 -4.25
CA LEU A 55 6.62 -4.71 -4.68
C LEU A 55 7.06 -3.24 -4.67
N GLN A 56 8.10 -2.88 -3.90
CA GLN A 56 8.49 -1.49 -3.76
C GLN A 56 8.70 -0.72 -5.07
N PRO A 57 9.36 -1.24 -6.13
CA PRO A 57 9.52 -0.48 -7.37
C PRO A 57 8.20 -0.06 -8.01
N PHE A 58 7.12 -0.84 -7.84
CA PHE A 58 5.79 -0.41 -8.27
C PHE A 58 5.35 0.84 -7.49
N ASN A 59 5.49 0.84 -6.16
CA ASN A 59 5.11 1.97 -5.32
C ASN A 59 6.02 3.19 -5.50
N THR A 60 7.34 3.01 -5.56
CA THR A 60 8.29 4.14 -5.53
C THR A 60 8.67 4.63 -6.91
N VAL A 61 8.85 3.72 -7.87
CA VAL A 61 9.33 4.09 -9.21
C VAL A 61 8.14 4.33 -10.14
N ILE A 62 7.15 3.43 -10.15
CA ILE A 62 6.00 3.57 -11.04
C ILE A 62 5.00 4.60 -10.52
N LEU A 63 4.45 4.38 -9.33
CA LEU A 63 3.34 5.18 -8.81
C LEU A 63 3.74 6.60 -8.40
N THR A 64 4.96 6.79 -7.87
CA THR A 64 5.34 8.06 -7.23
C THR A 64 6.44 8.82 -7.98
N PHE A 65 7.71 8.41 -7.92
CA PHE A 65 8.82 9.31 -8.27
C PHE A 65 9.19 9.38 -9.75
N VAL A 66 8.98 8.33 -10.55
CA VAL A 66 9.53 8.27 -11.92
C VAL A 66 8.44 8.19 -12.97
N TRP A 67 7.64 7.12 -13.00
CA TRP A 67 6.78 6.86 -14.15
C TRP A 67 5.55 7.76 -14.19
N ILE A 68 4.83 7.95 -13.08
CA ILE A 68 3.74 8.92 -13.05
C ILE A 68 4.30 10.35 -13.16
N ALA A 69 5.14 10.77 -12.20
CA ALA A 69 5.55 12.16 -12.08
C ALA A 69 6.44 12.68 -13.22
N LEU A 70 7.37 11.88 -13.73
CA LEU A 70 8.36 12.31 -14.73
C LEU A 70 8.04 11.84 -16.14
N TYR A 71 7.04 10.98 -16.33
CA TYR A 71 6.63 10.49 -17.65
C TYR A 71 5.15 10.77 -17.94
N LEU A 72 4.21 10.10 -17.27
CA LEU A 72 2.78 10.19 -17.61
C LEU A 72 2.21 11.60 -17.44
N THR A 73 2.51 12.27 -16.33
CA THR A 73 2.06 13.64 -16.05
C THR A 73 3.09 14.68 -16.47
N SER A 74 3.89 14.38 -17.50
CA SER A 74 4.92 15.27 -18.01
C SER A 74 4.52 15.87 -19.36
N ARG A 75 5.33 16.83 -19.82
CA ARG A 75 5.17 17.46 -21.14
C ARG A 75 5.15 16.47 -22.32
N GLN A 76 5.56 15.22 -22.11
CA GLN A 76 5.55 14.18 -23.15
C GLN A 76 4.13 13.77 -23.58
N PHE A 77 3.11 13.97 -22.73
CA PHE A 77 1.71 13.65 -23.02
C PHE A 77 0.86 14.87 -23.34
N LEU A 78 1.48 16.04 -23.49
CA LEU A 78 0.78 17.23 -24.00
C LEU A 78 0.61 17.16 -25.51
N ASP A 79 -0.45 17.78 -26.02
CA ASP A 79 -0.62 17.98 -27.45
C ASP A 79 0.61 18.66 -28.06
N PRO A 80 1.07 18.25 -29.26
CA PRO A 80 2.31 18.76 -29.84
C PRO A 80 2.38 20.29 -29.92
N GLU A 81 1.26 20.95 -30.22
CA GLU A 81 1.16 22.41 -30.28
C GLU A 81 1.30 23.05 -28.89
N VAL A 82 0.61 22.51 -27.88
CA VAL A 82 0.68 22.98 -26.49
C VAL A 82 2.08 22.76 -25.92
N ARG A 83 2.69 21.60 -26.20
CA ARG A 83 4.07 21.30 -25.80
C ARG A 83 5.06 22.28 -26.42
N ALA A 84 4.90 22.59 -27.71
CA ALA A 84 5.77 23.55 -28.40
C ALA A 84 5.62 24.98 -27.84
N SER A 85 4.41 25.35 -27.40
CA SER A 85 4.16 26.67 -26.78
C SER A 85 4.93 26.89 -25.48
N GLY A 86 5.32 25.82 -24.79
CA GLY A 86 6.11 25.88 -23.56
C GLY A 86 7.61 26.00 -23.76
N LEU A 87 8.12 25.92 -24.99
CA LEU A 87 9.56 25.97 -25.27
C LEU A 87 10.04 27.43 -25.33
N LEU A 88 11.05 27.73 -24.51
CA LEU A 88 11.69 29.04 -24.43
C LEU A 88 12.82 29.17 -25.47
N ALA A 89 13.22 30.40 -25.77
CA ALA A 89 14.25 30.70 -26.78
C ALA A 89 15.64 30.12 -26.44
N ASP A 90 15.90 29.86 -25.17
CA ASP A 90 17.14 29.24 -24.66
C ASP A 90 17.09 27.69 -24.73
N GLY A 91 16.00 27.12 -25.23
CA GLY A 91 15.79 25.67 -25.32
C GLY A 91 15.30 25.02 -24.02
N SER A 92 15.11 25.80 -22.95
CA SER A 92 14.45 25.32 -21.73
C SER A 92 12.92 25.36 -21.86
N TYR A 93 12.21 24.72 -20.94
CA TYR A 93 10.75 24.78 -20.89
C TYR A 93 10.29 25.72 -19.78
N MET A 94 9.11 26.34 -19.98
CA MET A 94 8.45 27.17 -18.98
C MET A 94 8.36 26.46 -17.63
N ASN A 95 8.74 27.17 -16.56
CA ASN A 95 8.59 26.69 -15.19
C ASN A 95 7.24 27.15 -14.64
N CYS A 96 6.33 26.20 -14.41
CA CYS A 96 4.98 26.50 -13.93
C CYS A 96 4.90 26.92 -12.45
N ASN A 97 6.04 27.04 -11.77
CA ASN A 97 6.12 27.73 -10.48
C ASN A 97 6.29 29.25 -10.63
N ASP A 98 6.67 29.73 -11.81
CA ASP A 98 6.80 31.17 -12.09
C ASP A 98 5.43 31.77 -12.40
N SER A 99 5.04 32.80 -11.67
CA SER A 99 3.75 33.47 -11.83
C SER A 99 3.52 34.04 -13.23
N ARG A 100 4.59 34.26 -14.00
CA ARG A 100 4.53 34.70 -15.41
C ARG A 100 3.94 33.64 -16.35
N TYR A 101 4.08 32.36 -16.02
CA TYR A 101 3.68 31.25 -16.91
C TYR A 101 2.44 30.50 -16.44
N LEU A 102 1.89 30.81 -15.27
CA LEU A 102 0.75 30.08 -14.70
C LEU A 102 -0.46 29.99 -15.63
N ASP A 103 -0.81 31.09 -16.30
CA ASP A 103 -1.98 31.17 -17.18
C ASP A 103 -1.70 30.68 -18.62
N THR A 104 -0.54 30.06 -18.86
CA THR A 104 -0.19 29.53 -20.19
C THR A 104 -0.88 28.20 -20.46
N ALA A 105 -1.22 27.94 -21.73
CA ALA A 105 -1.78 26.65 -22.15
C ALA A 105 -0.87 25.46 -21.77
N TYR A 106 0.45 25.67 -21.77
CA TYR A 106 1.43 24.66 -21.34
C TYR A 106 1.26 24.27 -19.86
N CYS A 107 1.17 25.25 -18.96
CA CYS A 107 1.02 24.99 -17.52
C CYS A 107 -0.38 24.47 -17.16
N HIS A 108 -1.43 24.96 -17.82
CA HIS A 108 -2.76 24.37 -17.70
C HIS A 108 -2.77 22.91 -18.16
N GLY A 109 -2.16 22.59 -19.30
CA GLY A 109 -2.10 21.21 -19.78
C GLY A 109 -1.37 20.26 -18.82
N LEU A 110 -0.28 20.68 -18.19
CA LEU A 110 0.41 19.86 -17.16
C LEU A 110 -0.47 19.62 -15.93
N THR A 111 -1.23 20.65 -15.53
CA THR A 111 -2.20 20.58 -14.44
C THR A 111 -3.32 19.61 -14.79
N ASP A 112 -3.87 19.69 -16.00
CA ASP A 112 -4.92 18.79 -16.49
C ASP A 112 -4.47 17.32 -16.46
N LEU A 113 -3.24 17.02 -16.88
CA LEU A 113 -2.69 15.66 -16.82
C LEU A 113 -2.64 15.13 -15.36
N SER A 114 -2.23 15.97 -14.41
CA SER A 114 -2.20 15.63 -12.99
C SER A 114 -3.60 15.43 -12.42
N GLU A 115 -4.56 16.27 -12.81
CA GLU A 115 -5.96 16.15 -12.43
C GLU A 115 -6.60 14.88 -12.98
N TRP A 116 -6.36 14.55 -14.25
CA TRP A 116 -6.86 13.34 -14.88
C TRP A 116 -6.27 12.07 -14.25
N TRP A 117 -4.98 12.10 -13.89
CA TRP A 117 -4.39 11.05 -13.06
C TRP A 117 -5.11 10.91 -11.72
N GLY A 118 -5.47 12.03 -11.08
CA GLY A 118 -6.27 12.01 -9.86
C GLY A 118 -7.65 11.39 -10.02
N TRP A 119 -8.32 11.62 -11.14
CA TRP A 119 -9.58 10.94 -11.47
C TRP A 119 -9.40 9.44 -11.68
N ALA A 120 -8.33 9.02 -12.36
CA ALA A 120 -8.00 7.60 -12.52
C ALA A 120 -7.73 6.92 -11.16
N ASN A 121 -6.99 7.58 -10.28
CA ASN A 121 -6.71 7.09 -8.94
C ASN A 121 -7.97 7.06 -8.05
N PHE A 122 -8.86 8.05 -8.16
CA PHE A 122 -10.15 8.06 -7.49
C PHE A 122 -11.04 6.88 -7.93
N ALA A 123 -11.09 6.60 -9.24
CA ALA A 123 -11.80 5.44 -9.77
C ALA A 123 -11.22 4.11 -9.24
N ALA A 124 -9.89 4.01 -9.14
CA ALA A 124 -9.23 2.86 -8.50
C ALA A 124 -9.60 2.73 -7.02
N GLY A 125 -9.66 3.84 -6.27
CA GLY A 125 -10.11 3.86 -4.88
C GLY A 125 -11.54 3.34 -4.70
N ILE A 126 -12.47 3.74 -5.58
CA ILE A 126 -13.83 3.17 -5.61
C ILE A 126 -13.79 1.67 -5.90
N LEU A 127 -12.97 1.24 -6.86
CA LEU A 127 -12.86 -0.18 -7.19
C LEU A 127 -12.28 -0.99 -6.01
N ILE A 128 -11.29 -0.46 -5.29
CA ILE A 128 -10.76 -1.06 -4.06
C ILE A 128 -11.86 -1.15 -2.99
N LEU A 129 -12.64 -0.09 -2.77
CA LEU A 129 -13.77 -0.09 -1.83
C LEU A 129 -14.80 -1.19 -2.16
N LEU A 130 -15.01 -1.46 -3.45
CA LEU A 130 -15.94 -2.48 -3.94
C LEU A 130 -15.38 -3.91 -3.91
N LEU A 131 -14.07 -4.08 -4.12
CA LEU A 131 -13.44 -5.39 -4.25
C LEU A 131 -12.81 -5.89 -2.95
N ALA A 132 -12.17 -5.02 -2.17
CA ALA A 132 -11.37 -5.40 -1.01
C ALA A 132 -12.17 -6.18 0.05
N PRO A 133 -13.41 -5.80 0.43
CA PRO A 133 -14.18 -6.58 1.41
C PRO A 133 -14.50 -8.01 0.92
N VAL A 134 -14.82 -8.14 -0.36
CA VAL A 134 -15.23 -9.42 -0.97
C VAL A 134 -14.03 -10.34 -1.11
N LEU A 135 -12.93 -9.83 -1.67
CA LEU A 135 -11.74 -10.60 -1.95
C LEU A 135 -10.98 -10.94 -0.66
N GLY A 136 -10.93 -10.02 0.31
CA GLY A 136 -10.33 -10.26 1.63
C GLY A 136 -11.03 -11.38 2.39
N GLN A 137 -12.37 -11.36 2.47
CA GLN A 137 -13.12 -12.44 3.11
C GLN A 137 -12.92 -13.79 2.42
N GLN A 138 -12.83 -13.81 1.08
CA GLN A 138 -12.58 -15.05 0.33
C GLN A 138 -11.15 -15.57 0.53
N ALA A 139 -10.15 -14.69 0.62
CA ALA A 139 -8.77 -15.06 0.90
C ALA A 139 -8.62 -15.67 2.31
N ASP A 140 -9.28 -15.07 3.30
CA ASP A 140 -9.28 -15.55 4.68
C ASP A 140 -10.04 -16.88 4.85
N ALA A 141 -11.22 -17.01 4.25
CA ALA A 141 -12.08 -18.19 4.43
C ALA A 141 -11.52 -19.46 3.76
N ARG A 142 -10.74 -19.33 2.68
CA ARG A 142 -10.24 -20.48 1.90
C ARG A 142 -8.85 -20.96 2.34
N GLY A 143 -8.20 -20.28 3.29
CA GLY A 143 -6.81 -20.56 3.64
C GLY A 143 -5.86 -20.47 2.42
N SER A 144 -6.20 -19.64 1.43
CA SER A 144 -5.49 -19.55 0.15
C SER A 144 -4.79 -18.21 -0.03
N LYS A 145 -4.39 -17.58 1.08
CA LYS A 145 -3.79 -16.24 1.10
C LYS A 145 -2.56 -16.16 0.21
N LYS A 146 -1.72 -17.19 0.21
CA LYS A 146 -0.51 -17.24 -0.62
C LYS A 146 -0.83 -17.28 -2.11
N LYS A 147 -1.93 -17.96 -2.50
CA LYS A 147 -2.40 -17.98 -3.90
C LYS A 147 -2.90 -16.61 -4.35
N TRP A 148 -3.57 -15.87 -3.47
CA TRP A 148 -3.98 -14.48 -3.75
C TRP A 148 -2.78 -13.56 -3.90
N VAL A 149 -1.78 -13.68 -3.01
CA VAL A 149 -0.50 -12.95 -3.14
C VAL A 149 0.19 -13.28 -4.47
N LEU A 150 0.20 -14.56 -4.88
CA LEU A 150 0.76 -14.97 -6.18
C LEU A 150 0.01 -14.35 -7.36
N GLY A 151 -1.33 -14.41 -7.34
CA GLY A 151 -2.16 -13.79 -8.37
C GLY A 151 -1.93 -12.27 -8.45
N ALA A 152 -1.82 -11.60 -7.30
CA ALA A 152 -1.53 -10.17 -7.25
C ALA A 152 -0.13 -9.85 -7.79
N THR A 153 0.91 -10.60 -7.39
CA THR A 153 2.27 -10.44 -7.93
C THR A 153 2.30 -10.57 -9.46
N ILE A 154 1.64 -11.59 -10.01
CA ILE A 154 1.57 -11.79 -11.46
C ILE A 154 0.79 -10.65 -12.12
N GLY A 155 -0.35 -10.25 -11.55
CA GLY A 155 -1.16 -9.15 -12.07
C GLY A 155 -0.41 -7.82 -12.11
N ILE A 156 0.34 -7.49 -11.04
CA ILE A 156 1.16 -6.28 -10.96
C ILE A 156 2.30 -6.32 -11.98
N ALA A 157 2.98 -7.46 -12.12
CA ALA A 157 4.03 -7.62 -13.12
C ALA A 157 3.48 -7.47 -14.55
N LEU A 158 2.30 -8.04 -14.85
CA LEU A 158 1.65 -7.88 -16.14
C LEU A 158 1.27 -6.43 -16.42
N VAL A 159 0.76 -5.72 -15.41
CA VAL A 159 0.52 -4.27 -15.51
C VAL A 159 1.82 -3.53 -15.82
N GLN A 160 2.90 -3.78 -15.07
CA GLN A 160 4.19 -3.13 -15.29
C GLN A 160 4.77 -3.43 -16.68
N PHE A 161 4.64 -4.66 -17.19
CA PHE A 161 5.01 -4.98 -18.58
C PHE A 161 4.12 -4.26 -19.59
N SER A 162 2.83 -4.11 -19.31
CA SER A 162 1.90 -3.40 -20.21
C SER A 162 2.27 -1.93 -20.39
N LEU A 163 2.91 -1.31 -19.38
CA LEU A 163 3.39 0.08 -19.46
C LEU A 163 4.46 0.29 -20.55
N PHE A 164 5.11 -0.78 -21.03
CA PHE A 164 6.03 -0.70 -22.17
C PHE A 164 5.32 -0.22 -23.45
N PHE A 165 4.01 -0.49 -23.59
CA PHE A 165 3.22 -0.12 -24.76
C PHE A 165 2.64 1.31 -24.69
N VAL A 166 2.89 2.04 -23.60
CA VAL A 166 2.46 3.43 -23.47
C VAL A 166 3.44 4.29 -24.26
N GLU A 167 3.03 4.80 -25.41
CA GLU A 167 3.83 5.77 -26.18
C GLU A 167 3.69 7.19 -25.61
N ALA A 168 4.69 8.04 -25.83
CA ALA A 168 4.66 9.46 -25.48
C ALA A 168 3.78 10.26 -26.47
N ASP A 169 2.48 10.03 -26.38
CA ASP A 169 1.45 10.67 -27.20
C ASP A 169 0.17 10.79 -26.33
N PRO A 170 -0.53 11.94 -26.35
CA PRO A 170 -1.75 12.16 -25.57
C PRO A 170 -2.77 11.02 -25.64
N LYS A 171 -2.89 10.34 -26.79
CA LYS A 171 -3.85 9.24 -26.97
C LYS A 171 -3.58 8.03 -26.06
N PHE A 172 -2.35 7.84 -25.62
CA PHE A 172 -1.96 6.74 -24.73
C PHE A 172 -2.06 7.12 -23.25
N PHE A 173 -2.34 8.38 -22.92
CA PHE A 173 -2.43 8.84 -21.53
C PHE A 173 -3.40 7.97 -20.71
N TRP A 174 -4.64 7.81 -21.18
CA TRP A 174 -5.66 7.05 -20.45
C TRP A 174 -5.31 5.57 -20.34
N PHE A 175 -4.68 4.98 -21.36
CA PHE A 175 -4.18 3.60 -21.26
C PHE A 175 -3.14 3.47 -20.14
N GLY A 176 -2.15 4.38 -20.09
CA GLY A 176 -1.15 4.44 -19.04
C GLY A 176 -1.74 4.67 -17.65
N ALA A 177 -2.61 5.67 -17.52
CA ALA A 177 -3.29 6.02 -16.27
C ALA A 177 -4.11 4.83 -15.74
N PHE A 178 -4.96 4.21 -16.56
CA PHE A 178 -5.76 3.06 -16.14
C PHE A 178 -4.92 1.83 -15.85
N ALA A 179 -3.82 1.61 -16.58
CA ALA A 179 -2.90 0.51 -16.29
C ALA A 179 -2.29 0.67 -14.89
N VAL A 180 -1.71 1.84 -14.55
CA VAL A 180 -1.13 2.07 -13.22
C VAL A 180 -2.21 2.03 -12.13
N ALA A 181 -3.38 2.63 -12.37
CA ALA A 181 -4.51 2.63 -11.44
C ALA A 181 -4.99 1.18 -11.16
N LEU A 182 -5.11 0.34 -12.19
CA LEU A 182 -5.41 -1.08 -12.05
C LEU A 182 -4.30 -1.80 -11.26
N GLY A 183 -3.02 -1.48 -11.53
CA GLY A 183 -1.89 -1.98 -10.75
C GLY A 183 -2.02 -1.66 -9.26
N ALA A 184 -2.45 -0.45 -8.91
CA ALA A 184 -2.67 -0.05 -7.52
C ALA A 184 -3.81 -0.87 -6.88
N VAL A 185 -4.90 -1.12 -7.60
CA VAL A 185 -5.98 -2.00 -7.11
C VAL A 185 -5.48 -3.42 -6.85
N VAL A 186 -4.72 -3.99 -7.80
CA VAL A 186 -4.16 -5.34 -7.65
C VAL A 186 -3.15 -5.39 -6.50
N ALA A 187 -2.31 -4.37 -6.35
CA ALA A 187 -1.37 -4.22 -5.24
C ALA A 187 -2.09 -4.20 -3.89
N GLU A 188 -3.17 -3.43 -3.74
CA GLU A 188 -3.95 -3.36 -2.51
C GLU A 188 -4.61 -4.70 -2.15
N ILE A 189 -5.18 -5.41 -3.14
CA ILE A 189 -5.73 -6.76 -2.93
C ILE A 189 -4.62 -7.74 -2.47
N GLY A 190 -3.43 -7.63 -3.07
CA GLY A 190 -2.24 -8.37 -2.67
C GLY A 190 -1.80 -8.06 -1.24
N ASN A 191 -1.73 -6.77 -0.89
CA ASN A 191 -1.35 -6.26 0.43
C ASN A 191 -2.26 -6.80 1.54
N VAL A 192 -3.57 -6.81 1.32
CA VAL A 192 -4.54 -7.38 2.28
C VAL A 192 -4.20 -8.85 2.58
N SER A 193 -3.96 -9.65 1.54
CA SER A 193 -3.62 -11.07 1.70
C SER A 193 -2.23 -11.28 2.31
N TYR A 194 -1.25 -10.46 1.91
CA TYR A 194 0.12 -10.50 2.39
C TYR A 194 0.24 -10.19 3.87
N TYR A 195 -0.38 -9.09 4.33
CA TYR A 195 -0.39 -8.73 5.75
C TYR A 195 -1.22 -9.70 6.59
N ALA A 196 -2.24 -10.34 6.01
CA ALA A 196 -2.96 -11.41 6.69
C ALA A 196 -2.11 -12.68 6.91
N MET A 197 -0.98 -12.84 6.20
CA MET A 197 0.00 -13.92 6.45
C MET A 197 1.01 -13.56 7.55
N LEU A 198 1.04 -12.31 8.03
CA LEU A 198 1.97 -11.87 9.08
C LEU A 198 1.81 -12.72 10.36
N SER A 199 0.59 -13.11 10.71
CA SER A 199 0.32 -13.97 11.88
C SER A 199 0.95 -15.37 11.79
N GLU A 200 1.43 -15.77 10.61
CA GLU A 200 2.06 -17.09 10.39
C GLU A 200 3.57 -17.04 10.51
N VAL A 201 4.14 -15.84 10.32
CA VAL A 201 5.57 -15.58 10.38
C VAL A 201 5.95 -14.71 11.58
N SER A 202 5.01 -14.46 12.50
CA SER A 202 5.26 -13.70 13.72
C SER A 202 4.45 -14.23 14.91
N THR A 203 4.94 -13.93 16.10
CA THR A 203 4.25 -14.18 17.39
C THR A 203 3.77 -12.85 17.96
N PRO A 204 2.82 -12.81 18.93
CA PRO A 204 2.35 -11.55 19.53
C PRO A 204 3.47 -10.64 20.05
N LYS A 205 4.60 -11.22 20.48
CA LYS A 205 5.79 -10.50 20.96
C LYS A 205 6.69 -9.97 19.83
N THR A 206 6.57 -10.50 18.61
CA THR A 206 7.48 -10.22 17.48
C THR A 206 6.79 -9.58 16.27
N VAL A 207 5.45 -9.52 16.22
CA VAL A 207 4.65 -8.89 15.15
C VAL A 207 5.19 -7.52 14.77
N GLY A 208 5.42 -6.62 15.73
CA GLY A 208 5.92 -5.27 15.46
C GLY A 208 7.30 -5.26 14.78
N ARG A 209 8.22 -6.12 15.24
CA ARG A 209 9.57 -6.23 14.68
C ARG A 209 9.58 -6.85 13.28
N VAL A 210 8.76 -7.87 13.04
CA VAL A 210 8.63 -8.52 11.73
C VAL A 210 7.99 -7.57 10.72
N SER A 211 6.92 -6.87 11.12
CA SER A 211 6.30 -5.83 10.30
C SER A 211 7.29 -4.71 9.98
N GLY A 212 8.01 -4.20 10.98
CA GLY A 212 9.01 -3.14 10.77
C GLY A 212 10.17 -3.56 9.86
N LEU A 213 10.57 -4.84 9.89
CA LEU A 213 11.55 -5.38 8.95
C LEU A 213 11.02 -5.39 7.52
N GLY A 214 9.74 -5.77 7.31
CA GLY A 214 9.07 -5.73 6.01
C GLY A 214 9.09 -4.32 5.40
N TRP A 215 8.58 -3.34 6.16
CA TRP A 215 8.57 -1.93 5.74
C TRP A 215 9.98 -1.38 5.49
N GLY A 216 10.93 -1.65 6.39
CA GLY A 216 12.32 -1.19 6.22
C GLY A 216 12.99 -1.78 4.99
N LEU A 217 12.81 -3.09 4.73
CA LEU A 217 13.29 -3.73 3.50
C LEU A 217 12.57 -3.18 2.26
N GLY A 218 11.27 -2.89 2.35
CA GLY A 218 10.52 -2.20 1.31
C GLY A 218 11.22 -0.90 0.91
N TYR A 219 11.37 0.05 1.83
CA TYR A 219 12.02 1.34 1.56
C TYR A 219 13.43 1.22 0.98
N ILE A 220 14.27 0.35 1.54
CA ILE A 220 15.61 0.10 1.00
C ILE A 220 15.52 -0.50 -0.42
N GLY A 221 14.57 -1.41 -0.66
CA GLY A 221 14.30 -1.96 -1.98
C GLY A 221 13.92 -0.89 -2.99
N GLY A 222 13.17 0.12 -2.57
CA GLY A 222 12.82 1.29 -3.38
C GLY A 222 14.04 2.12 -3.76
N VAL A 223 14.95 2.37 -2.81
CA VAL A 223 16.24 3.05 -3.06
C VAL A 223 17.06 2.27 -4.07
N VAL A 224 17.24 0.96 -3.85
CA VAL A 224 18.08 0.12 -4.73
C VAL A 224 17.46 0.01 -6.12
N ALA A 225 16.14 -0.16 -6.22
CA ALA A 225 15.45 -0.22 -7.51
C ALA A 225 15.61 1.10 -8.29
N LEU A 226 15.50 2.24 -7.60
CA LEU A 226 15.68 3.55 -8.22
C LEU A 226 17.14 3.75 -8.69
N ILE A 227 18.14 3.33 -7.90
CA ILE A 227 19.55 3.29 -8.32
C ILE A 227 19.76 2.43 -9.56
N VAL A 228 19.11 1.27 -9.65
CA VAL A 228 19.18 0.40 -10.83
C VAL A 228 18.54 1.04 -12.07
N CYS A 229 17.52 1.88 -11.89
CA CYS A 229 16.84 2.57 -12.98
C CYS A 229 17.61 3.80 -13.50
N ILE A 230 18.42 4.46 -12.65
CA ILE A 230 19.17 5.69 -13.00
C ILE A 230 20.02 5.52 -14.27
N PRO A 231 20.86 4.48 -14.44
CA PRO A 231 21.68 4.32 -15.65
C PRO A 231 20.84 4.27 -16.93
N VAL A 232 19.64 3.70 -16.90
CA VAL A 232 18.74 3.63 -18.06
C VAL A 232 18.14 5.00 -18.35
N LEU A 233 17.70 5.71 -17.31
CA LEU A 233 17.14 7.06 -17.41
C LEU A 233 18.14 8.08 -17.99
N PHE A 234 19.36 8.10 -17.46
CA PHE A 234 20.39 9.05 -17.91
C PHE A 234 21.12 8.58 -19.18
N GLY A 235 21.25 7.27 -19.40
CA GLY A 235 21.92 6.72 -20.58
C GLY A 235 21.15 6.90 -21.89
N LEU A 236 19.81 6.84 -21.83
CA LEU A 236 18.94 7.07 -23.00
C LEU A 236 18.46 8.52 -23.13
N GLY A 237 18.56 9.30 -22.05
CA GLY A 237 18.13 10.70 -21.97
C GLY A 237 16.69 10.85 -21.44
N GLN A 238 16.48 11.91 -20.65
CA GLN A 238 15.20 12.23 -20.00
C GLN A 238 14.04 12.51 -20.98
N ASP A 239 14.35 12.89 -22.21
CA ASP A 239 13.34 13.15 -23.26
C ASP A 239 12.97 11.89 -24.05
N ASN A 240 13.65 10.76 -23.81
CA ASN A 240 13.44 9.53 -24.55
C ASN A 240 12.37 8.65 -23.86
N PRO A 241 11.20 8.42 -24.48
CA PRO A 241 10.15 7.60 -23.90
C PRO A 241 10.59 6.17 -23.60
N LEU A 242 11.56 5.65 -24.37
CA LEU A 242 12.11 4.31 -24.18
C LEU A 242 12.73 4.13 -22.79
N ALA A 243 13.31 5.18 -22.22
CA ALA A 243 13.91 5.14 -20.89
C ALA A 243 12.88 4.72 -19.82
N TYR A 244 11.72 5.36 -19.82
CA TYR A 244 10.64 5.12 -18.86
C TYR A 244 9.94 3.76 -19.09
N LYS A 245 9.80 3.35 -20.36
CA LYS A 245 9.29 2.02 -20.71
C LYS A 245 10.20 0.91 -20.19
N LEU A 246 11.52 1.05 -20.36
CA LEU A 246 12.49 0.09 -19.83
C LEU A 246 12.52 0.09 -18.31
N VAL A 247 12.36 1.24 -17.66
CA VAL A 247 12.19 1.33 -16.20
C VAL A 247 10.98 0.52 -15.75
N ALA A 248 9.85 0.58 -16.46
CA ALA A 248 8.67 -0.24 -16.13
C ALA A 248 8.95 -1.75 -16.26
N VAL A 249 9.67 -2.16 -17.31
CA VAL A 249 10.10 -3.56 -17.52
C VAL A 249 11.04 -4.01 -16.40
N ILE A 250 12.01 -3.19 -16.00
CA ILE A 250 12.91 -3.47 -14.88
C ILE A 250 12.12 -3.69 -13.59
N CYS A 251 11.14 -2.83 -13.31
CA CYS A 251 10.27 -2.96 -12.15
C CYS A 251 9.46 -4.28 -12.21
N ALA A 252 8.93 -4.66 -13.38
CA ALA A 252 8.20 -5.92 -13.56
C ALA A 252 9.07 -7.15 -13.27
N VAL A 253 10.28 -7.18 -13.84
CA VAL A 253 11.25 -8.26 -13.62
C VAL A 253 11.66 -8.31 -12.15
N TRP A 254 11.90 -7.16 -11.53
CA TRP A 254 12.23 -7.07 -10.11
C TRP A 254 11.12 -7.68 -9.24
N THR A 255 9.87 -7.29 -9.45
CA THR A 255 8.72 -7.80 -8.70
C THR A 255 8.58 -9.32 -8.85
N LEU A 256 8.79 -9.87 -10.04
CA LEU A 256 8.76 -11.32 -10.26
C LEU A 256 9.93 -12.04 -9.58
N VAL A 257 11.16 -11.57 -9.76
CA VAL A 257 12.37 -12.24 -9.24
C VAL A 257 12.40 -12.23 -7.71
N PHE A 258 12.13 -11.07 -7.09
CA PHE A 258 12.28 -10.92 -5.66
C PHE A 258 11.06 -11.42 -4.85
N SER A 259 9.94 -11.74 -5.49
CA SER A 259 8.80 -12.38 -4.81
C SER A 259 8.95 -13.91 -4.68
N ILE A 260 9.85 -14.55 -5.44
CA ILE A 260 10.13 -15.99 -5.40
C ILE A 260 10.43 -16.52 -3.98
N PRO A 261 11.25 -15.86 -3.14
CA PRO A 261 11.55 -16.33 -1.79
C PRO A 261 10.30 -16.52 -0.93
N LEU A 262 9.32 -15.61 -1.01
CA LEU A 262 8.05 -15.72 -0.28
C LEU A 262 7.34 -17.00 -0.69
N PHE A 263 7.16 -17.23 -1.99
CA PHE A 263 6.43 -18.38 -2.49
C PHE A 263 7.12 -19.72 -2.23
N ARG A 264 8.45 -19.72 -2.13
CA ARG A 264 9.21 -20.94 -1.86
C ARG A 264 9.24 -21.30 -0.38
N ASN A 265 9.37 -20.32 0.51
CA ASN A 265 9.74 -20.58 1.90
C ASN A 265 8.62 -20.31 2.91
N VAL A 266 7.61 -19.50 2.58
CA VAL A 266 6.51 -19.19 3.50
C VAL A 266 5.44 -20.29 3.38
N PRO A 267 5.01 -20.91 4.50
CA PRO A 267 3.96 -21.93 4.48
C PRO A 267 2.62 -21.34 4.00
N GLU A 268 1.73 -22.21 3.50
CA GLU A 268 0.35 -21.83 3.21
C GLU A 268 -0.45 -21.78 4.51
N SER A 269 -1.36 -20.82 4.60
CA SER A 269 -2.20 -20.64 5.76
C SER A 269 -3.15 -21.82 5.96
N PRO A 270 -3.28 -22.38 7.18
CA PRO A 270 -4.28 -23.40 7.41
C PRO A 270 -5.67 -22.78 7.18
N ALA A 271 -6.55 -23.52 6.50
CA ALA A 271 -7.95 -23.15 6.38
C ALA A 271 -8.58 -23.26 7.77
N TYR A 272 -8.64 -22.14 8.51
CA TYR A 272 -9.47 -22.06 9.69
C TYR A 272 -10.93 -22.19 9.24
N GLY A 273 -11.68 -23.13 9.82
CA GLY A 273 -13.09 -23.32 9.50
C GLY A 273 -13.87 -22.03 9.67
N GLY A 274 -14.07 -21.30 8.56
CA GLY A 274 -14.74 -20.01 8.48
C GLY A 274 -16.10 -20.11 7.78
N PRO A 275 -16.96 -19.08 7.90
CA PRO A 275 -18.38 -19.15 7.56
C PRO A 275 -18.64 -19.54 6.09
N GLU A 276 -19.87 -20.01 5.82
CA GLU A 276 -20.41 -20.32 4.48
C GLU A 276 -19.94 -19.36 3.39
N LYS A 277 -19.72 -19.90 2.18
CA LYS A 277 -19.42 -19.11 0.97
C LYS A 277 -20.50 -18.05 0.76
N VAL A 278 -20.24 -16.82 1.17
CA VAL A 278 -21.11 -15.68 0.90
C VAL A 278 -20.78 -15.09 -0.46
N GLY A 279 -21.83 -14.83 -1.26
CA GLY A 279 -21.70 -14.07 -2.50
C GLY A 279 -21.32 -12.60 -2.22
N ILE A 280 -21.10 -11.82 -3.28
CA ILE A 280 -20.68 -10.41 -3.20
C ILE A 280 -21.56 -9.61 -2.22
N PHE A 281 -22.88 -9.66 -2.38
CA PHE A 281 -23.82 -8.97 -1.49
C PHE A 281 -23.80 -9.51 -0.05
N GLY A 282 -23.60 -10.83 0.12
CA GLY A 282 -23.50 -11.45 1.44
C GLY A 282 -22.27 -10.96 2.20
N ALA A 283 -21.14 -10.74 1.51
CA ALA A 283 -19.92 -10.21 2.12
C ALA A 283 -20.14 -8.82 2.75
N TYR A 284 -20.89 -7.95 2.05
CA TYR A 284 -21.28 -6.63 2.56
C TYR A 284 -22.25 -6.69 3.73
N VAL A 285 -23.23 -7.61 3.70
CA VAL A 285 -24.16 -7.80 4.83
C VAL A 285 -23.40 -8.27 6.07
N VAL A 286 -22.46 -9.22 5.91
CA VAL A 286 -21.60 -9.69 6.99
C VAL A 286 -20.71 -8.56 7.52
N LEU A 287 -20.10 -7.77 6.64
CA LEU A 287 -19.30 -6.60 7.02
C LEU A 287 -20.13 -5.60 7.84
N ALA A 288 -21.32 -5.24 7.37
CA ALA A 288 -22.21 -4.31 8.05
C ALA A 288 -22.65 -4.84 9.43
N LYS A 289 -22.94 -6.15 9.53
CA LYS A 289 -23.27 -6.81 10.80
C LYS A 289 -22.09 -6.77 11.76
N ASN A 290 -20.87 -7.03 11.28
CA ASN A 290 -19.64 -6.98 12.07
C ASN A 290 -19.34 -5.55 12.56
N LEU A 291 -19.48 -4.54 11.69
CA LEU A 291 -19.32 -3.13 12.06
C LEU A 291 -20.36 -2.69 13.10
N ARG A 292 -21.63 -3.07 12.91
CA ARG A 292 -22.70 -2.78 13.88
C ARG A 292 -22.44 -3.44 15.23
N LYS A 293 -22.03 -4.70 15.22
CA LYS A 293 -21.66 -5.43 16.45
C LYS A 293 -20.48 -4.72 17.13
N LEU A 294 -19.44 -4.38 16.38
CA LEU A 294 -18.27 -3.68 16.91
C LEU A 294 -18.63 -2.33 17.52
N PHE A 295 -19.49 -1.54 16.86
CA PHE A 295 -19.98 -0.27 17.39
C PHE A 295 -20.77 -0.43 18.69
N GLN A 296 -21.49 -1.55 18.85
CA GLN A 296 -22.26 -1.84 20.06
C GLN A 296 -21.38 -2.40 21.20
N THR A 297 -20.42 -3.28 20.89
CA THR A 297 -19.61 -3.99 21.90
C THR A 297 -18.30 -3.30 22.24
N ASN A 298 -17.65 -2.62 21.29
CA ASN A 298 -16.37 -1.96 21.48
C ASN A 298 -16.24 -0.69 20.62
N ARG A 299 -16.84 0.39 21.11
CA ARG A 299 -16.84 1.71 20.44
C ARG A 299 -15.44 2.26 20.19
N GLN A 300 -14.49 2.01 21.08
CA GLN A 300 -13.13 2.54 20.93
C GLN A 300 -12.44 1.94 19.70
N THR A 301 -12.56 0.62 19.49
CA THR A 301 -12.00 -0.05 18.31
C THR A 301 -12.69 0.42 17.03
N PHE A 302 -14.02 0.62 17.04
CA PHE A 302 -14.73 1.17 15.89
C PHE A 302 -14.18 2.54 15.47
N TRP A 303 -14.05 3.48 16.41
CA TRP A 303 -13.53 4.82 16.11
C TRP A 303 -12.06 4.80 15.72
N PHE A 304 -11.26 3.89 16.28
CA PHE A 304 -9.89 3.68 15.84
C PHE A 304 -9.82 3.22 14.38
N LEU A 305 -10.65 2.26 13.97
CA LEU A 305 -10.69 1.79 12.58
C LEU A 305 -11.19 2.88 11.62
N ALA A 306 -12.20 3.65 12.03
CA ALA A 306 -12.71 4.78 11.25
C ALA A 306 -11.62 5.86 11.05
N ALA A 307 -10.92 6.23 12.12
CA ALA A 307 -9.78 7.15 12.02
C ALA A 307 -8.66 6.57 11.15
N ALA A 308 -8.36 5.27 11.29
CA ALA A 308 -7.36 4.58 10.48
C ALA A 308 -7.68 4.53 9.00
N ALA A 309 -8.95 4.42 8.62
CA ALA A 309 -9.36 4.52 7.23
C ALA A 309 -9.03 5.92 6.67
N VAL A 310 -9.39 6.99 7.40
CA VAL A 310 -9.18 8.38 6.95
C VAL A 310 -7.70 8.73 6.83
N TYR A 311 -6.88 8.49 7.86
CA TYR A 311 -5.49 8.93 7.81
C TYR A 311 -4.62 8.09 6.88
N ARG A 312 -4.91 6.79 6.69
CA ARG A 312 -4.17 5.95 5.74
C ARG A 312 -4.46 6.34 4.31
N ASP A 313 -5.71 6.69 4.00
CA ASP A 313 -6.09 7.23 2.70
C ASP A 313 -5.36 8.56 2.42
N GLY A 314 -5.33 9.46 3.41
CA GLY A 314 -4.54 10.70 3.32
C GLY A 314 -3.05 10.45 3.06
N LEU A 315 -2.43 9.48 3.74
CA LEU A 315 -1.03 9.08 3.50
C LEU A 315 -0.82 8.55 2.08
N ALA A 316 -1.74 7.73 1.56
CA ALA A 316 -1.68 7.23 0.20
C ALA A 316 -1.72 8.39 -0.82
N GLY A 317 -2.55 9.41 -0.58
CA GLY A 317 -2.59 10.63 -1.38
C GLY A 317 -1.26 11.40 -1.38
N VAL A 318 -0.65 11.59 -0.20
CA VAL A 318 0.66 12.25 -0.08
C VAL A 318 1.73 11.52 -0.89
N PHE A 319 1.76 10.18 -0.83
CA PHE A 319 2.71 9.41 -1.62
C PHE A 319 2.42 9.51 -3.12
N ALA A 320 1.17 9.33 -3.54
CA ALA A 320 0.79 9.33 -4.95
C ALA A 320 1.10 10.65 -5.67
N PHE A 321 0.97 11.79 -4.98
CA PHE A 321 1.14 13.12 -5.59
C PHE A 321 2.42 13.85 -5.16
N GLY A 322 3.17 13.35 -4.18
CA GLY A 322 4.33 14.07 -3.64
C GLY A 322 5.33 14.48 -4.72
N ALA A 323 5.74 13.56 -5.59
CA ALA A 323 6.67 13.85 -6.68
C ALA A 323 6.06 14.73 -7.79
N VAL A 324 4.77 14.56 -8.07
CA VAL A 324 4.04 15.40 -9.04
C VAL A 324 4.00 16.85 -8.56
N LEU A 325 3.69 17.07 -7.27
CA LEU A 325 3.70 18.38 -6.65
C LEU A 325 5.12 18.97 -6.59
N ALA A 326 6.14 18.17 -6.30
CA ALA A 326 7.53 18.62 -6.33
C ALA A 326 7.91 19.14 -7.72
N ALA A 327 7.62 18.37 -8.76
CA ALA A 327 7.96 18.69 -10.15
C ALA A 327 7.15 19.88 -10.69
N GLN A 328 5.82 19.83 -10.59
CA GLN A 328 4.94 20.82 -11.21
C GLN A 328 4.66 22.03 -10.31
N GLY A 329 4.56 21.82 -9.00
CA GLY A 329 4.17 22.87 -8.04
C GLY A 329 5.36 23.63 -7.43
N PHE A 330 6.49 22.97 -7.24
CA PHE A 330 7.69 23.56 -6.62
C PHE A 330 8.86 23.75 -7.60
N GLY A 331 8.69 23.28 -8.85
CA GLY A 331 9.66 23.48 -9.93
C GLY A 331 10.91 22.62 -9.82
N PHE A 332 10.82 21.43 -9.21
CA PHE A 332 11.95 20.49 -9.18
C PHE A 332 12.35 20.09 -10.60
N SER A 333 13.65 20.14 -10.88
CA SER A 333 14.22 19.53 -12.07
C SER A 333 14.12 18.00 -12.01
N PHE A 334 14.29 17.34 -13.17
CA PHE A 334 14.30 15.88 -13.29
C PHE A 334 15.24 15.21 -12.28
N LEU A 335 16.46 15.73 -12.15
CA LEU A 335 17.45 15.19 -11.21
C LEU A 335 17.01 15.42 -9.75
N GLU A 336 16.48 16.59 -9.42
CA GLU A 336 16.03 16.88 -8.05
C GLU A 336 14.90 15.96 -7.60
N VAL A 337 13.94 15.62 -8.47
CA VAL A 337 12.86 14.67 -8.12
C VAL A 337 13.42 13.28 -7.79
N ILE A 338 14.38 12.81 -8.59
CA ILE A 338 15.04 11.51 -8.39
C ILE A 338 15.84 11.50 -7.08
N VAL A 339 16.63 12.55 -6.84
CA VAL A 339 17.45 12.66 -5.61
C VAL A 339 16.56 12.81 -4.38
N PHE A 340 15.46 13.55 -4.48
CA PHE A 340 14.47 13.65 -3.40
C PHE A 340 13.82 12.29 -3.13
N GLY A 341 13.43 11.53 -4.17
CA GLY A 341 12.88 10.19 -3.98
C GLY A 341 13.85 9.22 -3.29
N LEU A 342 15.14 9.29 -3.61
CA LEU A 342 16.18 8.53 -2.93
C LEU A 342 16.31 8.93 -1.45
N ALA A 343 16.39 10.24 -1.18
CA ALA A 343 16.50 10.76 0.17
C ALA A 343 15.25 10.43 1.01
N ALA A 344 14.06 10.63 0.45
CA ALA A 344 12.78 10.34 1.10
C ALA A 344 12.64 8.86 1.47
N ASN A 345 12.95 7.93 0.56
CA ASN A 345 12.91 6.51 0.88
C ASN A 345 13.95 6.10 1.93
N LEU A 346 15.16 6.67 1.86
CA LEU A 346 16.20 6.38 2.86
C LEU A 346 15.80 6.89 4.24
N VAL A 347 15.30 8.13 4.33
CA VAL A 347 14.78 8.71 5.56
C VAL A 347 13.61 7.88 6.08
N ALA A 348 12.61 7.55 5.24
CA ALA A 348 11.47 6.72 5.64
C ALA A 348 11.89 5.34 6.18
N GLY A 349 12.88 4.70 5.56
CA GLY A 349 13.44 3.44 6.05
C GLY A 349 14.08 3.55 7.44
N ILE A 350 14.88 4.61 7.66
CA ILE A 350 15.51 4.88 8.97
C ILE A 350 14.45 5.27 10.01
N SER A 351 13.54 6.17 9.64
CA SER A 351 12.41 6.65 10.44
C SER A 351 11.55 5.47 10.91
N THR A 352 11.24 4.51 10.04
CA THR A 352 10.44 3.33 10.40
C THR A 352 11.14 2.47 11.46
N ILE A 353 12.45 2.26 11.34
CA ILE A 353 13.24 1.49 12.31
C ILE A 353 13.36 2.24 13.65
N ALA A 354 13.53 3.57 13.61
CA ALA A 354 13.60 4.41 14.80
C ALA A 354 12.24 4.50 15.52
N ALA A 355 11.17 4.71 14.76
CA ALA A 355 9.79 4.79 15.23
C ALA A 355 9.36 3.49 15.91
N GLY A 356 9.82 2.32 15.46
CA GLY A 356 9.56 1.05 16.14
C GLY A 356 10.08 1.01 17.58
N ARG A 357 11.24 1.62 17.87
CA ARG A 357 11.75 1.73 19.25
C ARG A 357 10.98 2.77 20.07
N LEU A 358 10.56 3.86 19.42
CA LEU A 358 9.77 4.89 20.07
C LEU A 358 8.36 4.35 20.41
N ASP A 359 7.77 3.53 19.54
CA ASP A 359 6.51 2.83 19.75
C ASP A 359 6.54 1.98 21.03
N ASP A 360 7.60 1.20 21.20
CA ASP A 360 7.83 0.39 22.41
C ASP A 360 7.90 1.25 23.69
N ALA A 361 8.37 2.50 23.59
CA ALA A 361 8.58 3.40 24.73
C ALA A 361 7.38 4.27 25.10
N ILE A 362 6.72 4.91 24.12
CA ILE A 362 5.61 5.86 24.36
C ILE A 362 4.23 5.28 24.02
N GLY A 363 4.19 4.13 23.34
CA GLY A 363 2.98 3.44 22.91
C GLY A 363 2.39 3.96 21.59
N ALA A 364 1.84 3.03 20.80
CA ALA A 364 1.35 3.26 19.43
C ALA A 364 0.37 4.42 19.27
N ARG A 365 -0.59 4.56 20.20
CA ARG A 365 -1.59 5.63 20.10
C ARG A 365 -0.95 7.01 20.16
N LYS A 366 0.01 7.22 21.07
CA LYS A 366 0.67 8.54 21.21
C LYS A 366 1.55 8.82 19.99
N LEU A 367 2.29 7.80 19.54
CA LEU A 367 3.15 7.91 18.36
C LEU A 367 2.34 8.30 17.10
N ILE A 368 1.22 7.63 16.86
CA ILE A 368 0.33 7.93 15.72
C ILE A 368 -0.18 9.38 15.81
N ILE A 369 -0.65 9.83 16.98
CA ILE A 369 -1.16 11.20 17.13
C ILE A 369 -0.06 12.23 16.86
N ILE A 370 1.15 12.03 17.38
CA ILE A 370 2.29 12.92 17.13
C ILE A 370 2.64 12.96 15.64
N ALA A 371 2.69 11.80 14.99
CA ALA A 371 2.99 11.70 13.56
C ALA A 371 1.91 12.41 12.71
N LEU A 372 0.63 12.25 13.05
CA LEU A 372 -0.46 12.91 12.33
C LEU A 372 -0.46 14.43 12.54
N ILE A 373 -0.20 14.90 13.76
CA ILE A 373 -0.05 16.34 14.03
C ILE A 373 1.14 16.90 13.25
N GLY A 374 2.27 16.20 13.26
CA GLY A 374 3.46 16.57 12.48
C GLY A 374 3.16 16.61 10.98
N LEU A 375 2.46 15.60 10.46
CA LEU A 375 2.06 15.54 9.06
C LEU A 375 1.18 16.71 8.65
N VAL A 376 0.13 17.00 9.43
CA VAL A 376 -0.77 18.12 9.17
C VAL A 376 -0.02 19.45 9.27
N ALA A 377 0.81 19.63 10.30
CA ALA A 377 1.60 20.84 10.48
C ALA A 377 2.58 21.07 9.30
N MET A 378 3.31 20.03 8.88
CA MET A 378 4.23 20.14 7.75
C MET A 378 3.49 20.38 6.43
N ALA A 379 2.32 19.76 6.21
CA ALA A 379 1.49 20.04 5.04
C ALA A 379 1.05 21.52 4.99
N PHE A 380 0.64 22.09 6.13
CA PHE A 380 0.32 23.51 6.22
C PHE A 380 1.53 24.41 5.96
N VAL A 381 2.71 24.06 6.48
CA VAL A 381 3.95 24.82 6.24
C VAL A 381 4.34 24.78 4.76
N VAL A 382 4.27 23.61 4.12
CA VAL A 382 4.53 23.46 2.67
C VAL A 382 3.60 24.34 1.86
N PHE A 383 2.31 24.38 2.22
CA PHE A 383 1.33 25.21 1.54
C PHE A 383 1.57 26.72 1.78
N ALA A 384 1.77 27.13 3.04
CA ALA A 384 1.92 28.52 3.42
C ALA A 384 3.23 29.14 2.91
N LEU A 385 4.28 28.34 2.75
CA LEU A 385 5.61 28.77 2.32
C LEU A 385 5.95 28.30 0.90
N ARG A 386 4.93 28.05 0.06
CA ARG A 386 5.08 27.62 -1.33
C ARG A 386 6.06 28.49 -2.13
N ASP A 387 6.00 29.81 -1.92
CA ASP A 387 6.78 30.80 -2.67
C ASP A 387 8.30 30.73 -2.39
N LEU A 388 8.71 30.06 -1.31
CA LEU A 388 10.14 29.80 -1.02
C LEU A 388 10.72 28.65 -1.87
N GLY A 389 9.89 28.01 -2.70
CA GLY A 389 10.34 27.05 -3.70
C GLY A 389 10.86 25.74 -3.12
N THR A 390 11.86 25.16 -3.79
CA THR A 390 12.27 23.76 -3.58
C THR A 390 12.75 23.45 -2.16
N ILE A 391 13.38 24.41 -1.47
CA ILE A 391 13.96 24.23 -0.13
C ILE A 391 12.90 23.86 0.91
N VAL A 392 11.72 24.49 0.86
CA VAL A 392 10.63 24.18 1.78
C VAL A 392 10.13 22.76 1.55
N PHE A 393 9.97 22.36 0.29
CA PHE A 393 9.57 21.01 -0.05
C PHE A 393 10.61 19.97 0.41
N TRP A 394 11.91 20.27 0.28
CA TRP A 394 12.98 19.42 0.78
C TRP A 394 12.88 19.19 2.29
N ILE A 395 12.80 20.26 3.08
CA ILE A 395 12.79 20.16 4.54
C ILE A 395 11.50 19.48 5.02
N CYS A 396 10.35 20.01 4.63
CA CYS A 396 9.07 19.50 5.11
C CYS A 396 8.76 18.12 4.53
N GLY A 397 9.07 17.88 3.26
CA GLY A 397 8.88 16.59 2.61
C GLY A 397 9.71 15.47 3.25
N LEU A 398 10.96 15.75 3.64
CA LEU A 398 11.77 14.77 4.38
C LEU A 398 11.28 14.58 5.82
N LEU A 399 10.75 15.62 6.47
CA LEU A 399 10.14 15.48 7.80
C LEU A 399 8.82 14.69 7.79
N LEU A 400 8.17 14.58 6.62
CA LEU A 400 6.98 13.75 6.42
C LEU A 400 7.31 12.26 6.25
N CYS A 401 8.58 11.90 6.01
CA CYS A 401 9.07 10.55 5.78
C CYS A 401 9.55 9.87 7.08
#